data_AF-A0AA39SUG4-F1
#
_entry.id   AF-A0AA39SUG4-F1
#
_cell.length_a   1.000
_cell.length_b   1.000
_cell.length_c   1.000
_cell.angle_alpha   90.00
_cell.angle_beta   90.00
_cell.angle_gamma   90.00
#
_symmetry.space_group_name_H-M   'P 1'
#
loop_
_entity.id
_entity.type
_entity.pdbx_description
1 polymer ?
#
loop_
_entity_poly.entity_id
_entity_poly.type
_entity_poly.pdbx_seq_one_letter_code
_entity_poly.pdbx_strand_id
1 'polypeptide(L)'
;MEADPPEDVKEAFRKYSEGGTHMTAEQLRRFLAEVQLEGGGGGGVSVSDAEKVVELVLKTRHHLAKFTRNTLTLDDFHHYLFSADLNPPIKDQVHQDMKAPLSHYFIYTGHNSYLTGNQLSSDCSDVPIIKALKRGVRVVELDIWPNSTKDDVHVLHGRTLTTPVELIKCLKSIKEHAFSASPYPVIITLEDHLTPDLQVKVAQMITETYGDMLFLPECECLQEFPSPEELKYRIIISTKPPKEYLKAKSKDTRNNSMKESDEDEWGKEPAELTADQEDDQKSDSDSEDNEEHQPEASNYKRLIAIHAGKPKGGLKEALKVELDKVRRLSLSEQSLEKATETHGTDVVRFTQRNVLRIYPKGTRFNSSNYKPIIGWMHGAQMVAFNMQGYGRALWLMHGMFRSNGGCGYVKKPDFLMNVSPGGKVFDPKEELPIKKL
;
A
#
# COMPACT_ATOMS: atom_id res chain seq x y z
N MET A 1 -36.23 -17.16 14.36
CA MET A 1 -35.97 -18.59 14.53
C MET A 1 -34.62 -18.83 13.86
N GLU A 2 -33.60 -19.23 14.63
CA GLU A 2 -32.34 -19.66 14.01
C GLU A 2 -32.62 -20.88 13.12
N ALA A 3 -31.89 -21.00 12.00
CA ALA A 3 -32.01 -22.16 11.14
C ALA A 3 -31.54 -23.41 11.89
N ASP A 4 -32.20 -24.54 11.64
CA ASP A 4 -31.78 -25.85 12.19
C ASP A 4 -30.32 -26.14 11.76
N PRO A 5 -29.46 -26.65 12.66
CA PRO A 5 -28.10 -27.01 12.30
C PRO A 5 -28.05 -27.98 11.11
N PRO A 6 -27.22 -27.72 10.09
CA PRO A 6 -27.03 -28.66 8.97
C PRO A 6 -26.47 -30.03 9.42
N GLU A 7 -26.64 -31.07 8.60
CA GLU A 7 -26.27 -32.45 8.96
C GLU A 7 -24.76 -32.64 9.20
N ASP A 8 -23.90 -31.93 8.45
CA ASP A 8 -22.45 -31.94 8.65
C ASP A 8 -22.06 -31.34 10.01
N VAL A 9 -22.74 -30.27 10.46
CA VAL A 9 -22.58 -29.69 11.80
C VAL A 9 -23.04 -30.67 12.87
N LYS A 10 -24.19 -31.33 12.69
CA LYS A 10 -24.70 -32.36 13.61
C LYS A 10 -23.73 -33.53 13.73
N GLU A 11 -23.16 -33.99 12.62
CA GLU A 11 -22.18 -35.08 12.58
C GLU A 11 -20.89 -34.69 13.29
N ALA A 12 -20.36 -33.50 13.01
CA ALA A 12 -19.17 -32.97 13.69
C ALA A 12 -19.41 -32.88 15.20
N PHE A 13 -20.55 -32.30 15.63
CA PHE A 13 -20.88 -32.21 17.05
C PHE A 13 -20.93 -33.59 17.71
N ARG A 14 -21.67 -34.54 17.12
CA ARG A 14 -21.79 -35.92 17.64
C ARG A 14 -20.45 -36.63 17.73
N LYS A 15 -19.57 -36.44 16.75
CA LYS A 15 -18.22 -37.01 16.74
C LYS A 15 -17.40 -36.49 17.92
N TYR A 16 -17.32 -35.17 18.09
CA TYR A 16 -16.45 -34.56 19.10
C TYR A 16 -17.04 -34.58 20.52
N SER A 17 -18.37 -34.62 20.65
CA SER A 17 -19.09 -34.84 21.92
C SER A 17 -19.14 -36.32 22.34
N GLU A 18 -18.59 -37.24 21.53
CA GLU A 18 -18.60 -38.69 21.76
C GLU A 18 -20.03 -39.26 21.91
N GLY A 19 -20.96 -38.75 21.10
CA GLY A 19 -22.38 -39.11 21.16
C GLY A 19 -23.16 -38.43 22.28
N GLY A 20 -22.50 -37.58 23.08
CA GLY A 20 -23.13 -36.80 24.15
C GLY A 20 -24.01 -35.67 23.62
N THR A 21 -24.98 -35.24 24.45
CA THR A 21 -25.85 -34.08 24.17
C THR A 21 -25.16 -32.73 24.41
N HIS A 22 -23.97 -32.74 25.01
CA HIS A 22 -23.19 -31.56 25.35
C HIS A 22 -21.72 -31.80 25.00
N MET A 23 -21.02 -30.73 24.61
CA MET A 23 -19.59 -30.72 24.31
C MET A 23 -18.83 -29.95 25.40
N THR A 24 -17.85 -30.59 26.00
CA THR A 24 -16.94 -29.97 27.00
C THR A 24 -15.86 -29.12 26.34
N ALA A 25 -15.17 -28.27 27.10
CA ALA A 25 -14.04 -27.49 26.61
C ALA A 25 -12.90 -28.38 26.05
N GLU A 26 -12.62 -29.53 26.66
CA GLU A 26 -11.62 -30.48 26.15
C GLU A 26 -12.05 -31.10 24.80
N GLN A 27 -13.33 -31.43 24.67
CA GLN A 27 -13.89 -31.93 23.42
C GLN A 27 -13.86 -30.87 22.31
N LEU A 28 -14.18 -29.61 22.65
CA LEU A 28 -14.06 -28.49 21.74
C LEU A 28 -12.61 -28.25 21.32
N ARG A 29 -11.65 -28.30 22.26
CA ARG A 29 -10.22 -28.18 21.97
C ARG A 29 -9.76 -29.19 20.90
N ARG A 30 -10.22 -30.44 20.98
CA ARG A 30 -9.94 -31.46 19.95
C ARG A 30 -10.50 -31.06 18.59
N PHE A 31 -11.73 -30.57 18.53
CA PHE A 31 -12.33 -30.06 17.29
C PHE A 31 -11.52 -28.90 16.70
N LEU A 32 -11.12 -27.92 17.52
CA LEU A 32 -10.34 -26.77 17.08
C LEU A 32 -8.96 -27.18 16.54
N ALA A 33 -8.30 -28.13 17.18
CA ALA A 33 -7.00 -28.65 16.75
C ALA A 33 -7.09 -29.50 15.47
N GLU A 34 -8.08 -30.40 15.37
CA GLU A 34 -8.16 -31.37 14.27
C GLU A 34 -8.85 -30.83 13.02
N VAL A 35 -9.86 -29.97 13.18
CA VAL A 35 -10.72 -29.51 12.07
C VAL A 35 -10.40 -28.07 11.69
N GLN A 36 -10.30 -27.16 12.67
CA GLN A 36 -9.99 -25.75 12.39
C GLN A 36 -8.49 -25.49 12.21
N LEU A 37 -7.65 -26.52 12.46
CA LEU A 37 -6.19 -26.44 12.40
C LEU A 37 -5.61 -25.27 13.24
N GLU A 38 -6.33 -24.89 14.30
CA GLU A 38 -5.88 -23.86 15.22
C GLU A 38 -4.63 -24.38 15.95
N GLY A 39 -3.52 -23.65 15.83
CA GLY A 39 -2.21 -24.03 16.37
C GLY A 39 -1.15 -24.46 15.36
N GLY A 40 -1.44 -24.37 14.05
CA GLY A 40 -0.42 -24.47 12.99
C GLY A 40 0.70 -23.43 13.19
N GLY A 41 1.89 -23.89 13.57
CA GLY A 41 3.03 -23.04 13.96
C GLY A 41 3.64 -23.35 15.34
N GLY A 42 3.27 -24.46 15.99
CA GLY A 42 4.00 -25.00 17.14
C GLY A 42 3.38 -24.73 18.52
N GLY A 43 2.21 -24.09 18.60
CA GLY A 43 1.44 -23.95 19.83
C GLY A 43 0.02 -24.44 19.61
N GLY A 44 -0.29 -25.67 20.06
CA GLY A 44 -1.66 -26.21 19.97
C GLY A 44 -2.66 -25.37 20.80
N VAL A 45 -3.94 -25.43 20.44
CA VAL A 45 -5.02 -24.82 21.25
C VAL A 45 -4.98 -25.38 22.66
N SER A 46 -4.82 -24.50 23.65
CA SER A 46 -4.85 -24.90 25.05
C SER A 46 -6.28 -25.16 25.52
N VAL A 47 -6.44 -25.99 26.55
CA VAL A 47 -7.77 -26.19 27.18
C VAL A 47 -8.35 -24.86 27.65
N SER A 48 -7.51 -23.98 28.19
CA SER A 48 -7.92 -22.66 28.67
C SER A 48 -8.47 -21.77 27.55
N ASP A 49 -7.95 -21.87 26.33
CA ASP A 49 -8.48 -21.11 25.20
C ASP A 49 -9.84 -21.66 24.77
N ALA A 50 -10.01 -22.98 24.75
CA ALA A 50 -11.32 -23.58 24.50
C ALA A 50 -12.34 -23.22 25.61
N GLU A 51 -11.92 -23.17 26.89
CA GLU A 51 -12.78 -22.73 28.00
C GLU A 51 -13.27 -21.28 27.80
N LYS A 52 -12.38 -20.37 27.38
CA LYS A 52 -12.76 -18.97 27.07
C LYS A 52 -13.79 -18.91 25.94
N VAL A 53 -13.61 -19.72 24.89
CA VAL A 53 -14.59 -19.81 23.78
C VAL A 53 -15.94 -20.26 24.32
N VAL A 54 -15.98 -21.33 25.12
CA VAL A 54 -17.22 -21.83 25.73
C VAL A 54 -17.89 -20.74 26.57
N GLU A 55 -17.13 -20.04 27.41
CA GLU A 55 -17.65 -18.96 28.25
C GLU A 55 -18.23 -17.81 27.40
N LEU A 56 -17.53 -17.39 26.34
CA LEU A 56 -17.97 -16.32 25.46
C LEU A 56 -19.25 -16.68 24.70
N VAL A 57 -19.35 -17.91 24.17
CA VAL A 57 -20.57 -18.40 23.50
C VAL A 57 -21.75 -18.37 24.47
N LEU A 58 -21.57 -18.93 25.67
CA LEU A 58 -22.63 -19.02 26.67
C LEU A 58 -23.08 -17.64 27.16
N LYS A 59 -22.13 -16.73 27.38
CA LYS A 59 -22.41 -15.34 27.77
C LYS A 59 -23.18 -14.58 26.69
N THR A 60 -22.83 -14.81 25.42
CA THR A 60 -23.44 -14.13 24.27
C THR A 60 -24.86 -14.62 24.02
N ARG A 61 -25.09 -15.93 24.09
CA ARG A 61 -26.41 -16.53 23.78
C ARG A 61 -27.40 -16.49 24.93
N HIS A 62 -26.93 -16.62 26.18
CA HIS A 62 -27.82 -16.89 27.32
C HIS A 62 -27.88 -15.76 28.37
N HIS A 63 -27.27 -14.59 28.10
CA HIS A 63 -27.40 -13.32 28.85
C HIS A 63 -27.69 -13.40 30.37
N LEU A 64 -26.71 -13.89 31.16
CA LEU A 64 -26.67 -13.99 32.64
C LEU A 64 -27.52 -15.11 33.29
N ALA A 65 -26.84 -16.19 33.70
CA ALA A 65 -26.84 -16.69 35.08
C ALA A 65 -25.76 -17.78 35.19
N LYS A 66 -25.13 -17.90 36.37
CA LYS A 66 -24.14 -18.94 36.72
C LYS A 66 -24.53 -20.32 36.16
N PHE A 67 -23.96 -20.71 35.02
CA PHE A 67 -24.15 -22.06 34.49
C PHE A 67 -23.28 -23.01 35.31
N THR A 68 -23.92 -24.01 35.91
CA THR A 68 -23.25 -25.10 36.63
C THR A 68 -22.53 -26.06 35.68
N ARG A 69 -22.60 -25.84 34.36
CA ARG A 69 -21.96 -26.66 33.32
C ARG A 69 -21.33 -25.77 32.23
N ASN A 70 -20.01 -25.72 32.18
CA ASN A 70 -19.23 -25.07 31.13
C ASN A 70 -19.16 -25.98 29.89
N THR A 71 -20.30 -26.19 29.23
CA THR A 71 -20.43 -27.09 28.08
C THR A 71 -21.37 -26.51 27.02
N LEU A 72 -21.10 -26.79 25.75
CA LEU A 72 -21.90 -26.32 24.61
C LEU A 72 -22.96 -27.35 24.20
N THR A 73 -24.18 -26.89 23.92
CA THR A 73 -25.18 -27.68 23.20
C THR A 73 -24.89 -27.68 21.69
N LEU A 74 -25.62 -28.50 20.92
CA LEU A 74 -25.54 -28.48 19.45
C LEU A 74 -25.85 -27.09 18.89
N ASP A 75 -26.85 -26.40 19.45
CA ASP A 75 -27.24 -25.06 19.02
C ASP A 75 -26.16 -24.02 19.35
N ASP A 76 -25.51 -24.14 20.51
CA ASP A 76 -24.38 -23.26 20.88
C ASP A 76 -23.17 -23.49 19.98
N PHE A 77 -22.87 -24.74 19.64
CA PHE A 77 -21.80 -25.08 18.70
C PHE A 77 -22.10 -24.59 17.28
N HIS A 78 -23.33 -24.77 16.80
CA HIS A 78 -23.77 -24.23 15.51
C HIS A 78 -23.61 -22.71 15.45
N HIS A 79 -24.04 -22.01 16.51
CA HIS A 79 -23.87 -20.56 16.60
C HIS A 79 -22.40 -20.15 16.62
N TYR A 80 -21.54 -20.86 17.38
CA TYR A 80 -20.11 -20.60 17.40
C TYR A 80 -19.51 -20.67 16.00
N LEU A 81 -19.77 -21.74 15.25
CA LEU A 81 -19.18 -21.96 13.93
C LEU A 81 -19.45 -20.82 12.94
N PHE A 82 -20.64 -20.22 12.99
CA PHE A 82 -21.07 -19.17 12.07
C PHE A 82 -21.02 -17.76 12.68
N SER A 83 -20.55 -17.64 13.92
CA SER A 83 -20.36 -16.34 14.56
C SER A 83 -19.10 -15.68 14.00
N ALA A 84 -19.28 -14.58 13.27
CA ALA A 84 -18.16 -13.80 12.75
C ALA A 84 -17.33 -13.13 13.87
N ASP A 85 -17.87 -13.02 15.07
CA ASP A 85 -17.18 -12.42 16.22
C ASP A 85 -16.41 -13.47 17.03
N LEU A 86 -16.94 -14.69 17.15
CA LEU A 86 -16.35 -15.76 17.96
C LEU A 86 -15.47 -16.72 17.14
N ASN A 87 -15.82 -16.94 15.87
CA ASN A 87 -15.10 -17.79 14.93
C ASN A 87 -14.91 -17.06 13.58
N PRO A 88 -14.18 -15.94 13.56
CA PRO A 88 -13.98 -15.19 12.33
C PRO A 88 -13.20 -16.02 11.30
N PRO A 89 -13.59 -15.99 10.01
CA PRO A 89 -12.87 -16.73 8.96
C PRO A 89 -11.44 -16.21 8.72
N ILE A 90 -11.12 -15.01 9.20
CA ILE A 90 -9.80 -14.38 9.14
C ILE A 90 -9.54 -13.71 10.48
N LYS A 91 -8.37 -13.95 11.08
CA LYS A 91 -7.96 -13.30 12.33
C LYS A 91 -7.98 -11.78 12.18
N ASP A 92 -8.60 -11.12 13.16
CA ASP A 92 -8.72 -9.66 13.27
C ASP A 92 -7.44 -9.00 13.82
N GLN A 93 -6.50 -9.79 14.34
CA GLN A 93 -5.23 -9.32 14.87
C GLN A 93 -4.08 -9.41 13.87
N VAL A 94 -3.17 -8.45 13.99
CA VAL A 94 -1.87 -8.44 13.30
C VAL A 94 -1.04 -9.60 13.84
N HIS A 95 -0.60 -10.49 12.95
CA HIS A 95 0.10 -11.72 13.31
C HIS A 95 1.36 -11.97 12.49
N GLN A 96 1.58 -11.20 11.42
CA GLN A 96 2.80 -11.24 10.65
C GLN A 96 3.88 -10.41 11.35
N ASP A 97 5.14 -10.75 11.08
CA ASP A 97 6.28 -9.94 11.52
C ASP A 97 6.21 -8.55 10.86
N MET A 98 6.23 -7.49 11.67
CA MET A 98 6.11 -6.09 11.25
C MET A 98 7.43 -5.31 11.37
N LYS A 99 8.54 -6.00 11.67
CA LYS A 99 9.88 -5.42 11.88
C LYS A 99 10.80 -5.52 10.66
N ALA A 100 10.33 -6.08 9.54
CA ALA A 100 11.10 -6.08 8.31
C ALA A 100 10.98 -4.71 7.59
N PRO A 101 11.88 -4.38 6.64
CA PRO A 101 11.81 -3.14 5.87
C PRO A 101 10.47 -2.95 5.14
N LEU A 102 10.01 -1.71 4.92
CA LEU A 102 8.77 -1.43 4.16
C LEU A 102 8.71 -2.11 2.78
N SER A 103 9.85 -2.30 2.11
CA SER A 103 9.93 -3.01 0.82
C SER A 103 9.45 -4.46 0.89
N HIS A 104 9.38 -5.05 2.09
CA HIS A 104 8.96 -6.43 2.33
C HIS A 104 7.46 -6.60 2.51
N TYR A 105 6.66 -5.54 2.37
CA TYR A 105 5.20 -5.60 2.54
C TYR A 105 4.49 -5.15 1.27
N PHE A 106 3.42 -5.86 0.92
CA PHE A 106 2.34 -5.28 0.12
C PHE A 106 1.62 -4.24 0.96
N ILE A 107 1.35 -3.07 0.36
CA ILE A 107 0.79 -1.91 1.04
C ILE A 107 -0.53 -1.54 0.39
N TYR A 108 -1.55 -1.29 1.20
CA TYR A 108 -2.87 -0.95 0.72
C TYR A 108 -2.86 0.48 0.13
N THR A 109 -2.89 0.58 -1.20
CA THR A 109 -2.64 1.84 -1.94
C THR A 109 -3.85 2.35 -2.72
N GLY A 110 -4.21 3.61 -2.49
CA GLY A 110 -5.15 4.40 -3.30
C GLY A 110 -4.47 5.11 -4.48
N HIS A 111 -5.21 5.24 -5.58
CA HIS A 111 -4.88 6.06 -6.74
C HIS A 111 -5.84 7.25 -6.81
N ASN A 112 -5.33 8.45 -7.11
CA ASN A 112 -6.10 9.70 -7.17
C ASN A 112 -7.12 9.80 -6.04
N SER A 113 -6.62 9.72 -4.80
CA SER A 113 -7.43 9.43 -3.61
C SER A 113 -8.45 10.52 -3.27
N TYR A 114 -8.34 11.68 -3.92
CA TYR A 114 -9.20 12.83 -3.79
C TYR A 114 -10.43 12.78 -4.73
N LEU A 115 -10.45 11.94 -5.76
CA LEU A 115 -11.56 11.89 -6.73
C LEU A 115 -12.80 11.22 -6.15
N THR A 116 -13.95 11.86 -6.33
CA THR A 116 -15.25 11.33 -5.90
C THR A 116 -15.89 10.38 -6.92
N GLY A 117 -15.42 10.39 -8.17
CA GLY A 117 -15.95 9.55 -9.24
C GLY A 117 -14.98 9.35 -10.41
N ASN A 118 -15.40 9.74 -11.61
CA ASN A 118 -14.65 9.56 -12.86
C ASN A 118 -13.43 10.49 -12.95
N GLN A 119 -12.47 10.15 -13.82
CA GLN A 119 -11.19 10.87 -13.94
C GLN A 119 -11.29 12.21 -14.69
N LEU A 120 -12.43 12.54 -15.31
CA LEU A 120 -12.54 13.68 -16.25
C LEU A 120 -13.30 14.87 -15.68
N SER A 121 -14.38 14.62 -14.92
CA SER A 121 -15.36 15.65 -14.57
C SER A 121 -15.95 15.50 -13.18
N SER A 122 -15.49 14.52 -12.39
CA SER A 122 -15.98 14.37 -11.01
C SER A 122 -15.37 15.41 -10.07
N ASP A 123 -15.99 15.60 -8.92
CA ASP A 123 -15.46 16.53 -7.92
C ASP A 123 -14.26 15.93 -7.18
N CYS A 124 -13.37 16.81 -6.71
CA CYS A 124 -12.31 16.46 -5.77
C CYS A 124 -12.77 16.77 -4.34
N SER A 125 -12.43 15.89 -3.40
CA SER A 125 -12.83 16.02 -2.00
C SER A 125 -11.88 15.26 -1.09
N ASP A 126 -11.88 15.63 0.18
CA ASP A 126 -11.27 14.87 1.26
C ASP A 126 -12.09 13.63 1.67
N VAL A 127 -13.39 13.58 1.34
CA VAL A 127 -14.29 12.48 1.74
C VAL A 127 -13.81 11.09 1.26
N PRO A 128 -13.37 10.89 0.00
CA PRO A 128 -12.85 9.60 -0.44
C PRO A 128 -11.56 9.20 0.29
N ILE A 129 -10.71 10.18 0.66
CA ILE A 129 -9.50 9.96 1.47
C ILE A 129 -9.89 9.43 2.85
N ILE A 130 -10.87 10.06 3.51
CA ILE A 130 -11.37 9.63 4.82
C ILE A 130 -11.90 8.20 4.75
N LYS A 131 -12.71 7.89 3.72
CA LYS A 131 -13.25 6.54 3.51
C LYS A 131 -12.15 5.51 3.28
N ALA A 132 -11.12 5.85 2.50
CA ALA A 132 -9.97 5.00 2.26
C ALA A 132 -9.21 4.71 3.56
N LEU A 133 -8.87 5.73 4.35
CA LEU A 133 -8.12 5.58 5.61
C LEU A 133 -8.91 4.76 6.64
N LYS A 134 -10.21 5.01 6.81
CA LYS A 134 -11.09 4.21 7.69
C LYS A 134 -11.20 2.74 7.28
N ARG A 135 -10.89 2.42 6.02
CA ARG A 135 -10.84 1.06 5.51
C ARG A 135 -9.48 0.38 5.67
N GLY A 136 -8.47 1.10 6.15
CA GLY A 136 -7.11 0.60 6.31
C GLY A 136 -6.18 0.89 5.12
N VAL A 137 -6.58 1.70 4.13
CA VAL A 137 -5.65 2.18 3.08
C VAL A 137 -4.50 2.94 3.75
N ARG A 138 -3.26 2.64 3.36
CA ARG A 138 -2.03 3.19 3.95
C ARG A 138 -1.25 4.09 3.01
N VAL A 139 -1.57 4.10 1.71
CA VAL A 139 -1.00 5.05 0.76
C VAL A 139 -2.10 5.85 0.10
N VAL A 140 -2.03 7.17 0.20
CA VAL A 140 -2.96 8.12 -0.42
C VAL A 140 -2.22 9.01 -1.39
N GLU A 141 -2.86 9.34 -2.49
CA GLU A 141 -2.30 10.18 -3.55
C GLU A 141 -2.99 11.53 -3.62
N LEU A 142 -2.18 12.60 -3.71
CA LEU A 142 -2.62 13.98 -3.87
C LEU A 142 -1.85 14.61 -5.04
N ASP A 143 -2.59 15.09 -6.04
CA ASP A 143 -2.02 15.80 -7.17
C ASP A 143 -2.13 17.28 -6.91
N ILE A 144 -1.00 17.92 -6.64
CA ILE A 144 -0.96 19.29 -6.12
C ILE A 144 -0.64 20.27 -7.24
N TRP A 145 -1.51 21.26 -7.40
CA TRP A 145 -1.43 22.28 -8.45
C TRP A 145 -1.61 23.67 -7.86
N PRO A 146 -1.01 24.71 -8.47
CA PRO A 146 -1.31 26.09 -8.12
C PRO A 146 -2.80 26.40 -8.31
N ASN A 147 -3.41 27.15 -7.40
CA ASN A 147 -4.73 27.72 -7.60
C ASN A 147 -4.73 28.78 -8.71
N SER A 148 -5.91 29.30 -9.08
CA SER A 148 -6.04 30.27 -10.20
C SER A 148 -5.27 31.57 -9.99
N THR A 149 -5.12 32.01 -8.73
CA THR A 149 -4.37 33.20 -8.32
C THR A 149 -2.86 32.94 -8.13
N LYS A 150 -2.42 31.67 -8.19
CA LYS A 150 -1.03 31.21 -8.01
C LYS A 150 -0.40 31.56 -6.66
N ASP A 151 -1.23 31.77 -5.65
CA ASP A 151 -0.81 32.09 -4.28
C ASP A 151 -1.17 30.97 -3.27
N ASP A 152 -1.92 29.95 -3.70
CA ASP A 152 -2.26 28.78 -2.90
C ASP A 152 -2.29 27.48 -3.72
N VAL A 153 -2.55 26.37 -3.04
CA VAL A 153 -2.46 25.01 -3.62
C VAL A 153 -3.79 24.28 -3.51
N HIS A 154 -4.22 23.75 -4.66
CA HIS A 154 -5.36 22.87 -4.78
C HIS A 154 -4.93 21.44 -5.12
N VAL A 155 -5.79 20.49 -4.77
CA VAL A 155 -5.73 19.11 -5.21
C VAL A 155 -6.77 18.90 -6.30
N LEU A 156 -6.32 18.48 -7.48
CA LEU A 156 -7.18 18.15 -8.61
C LEU A 156 -6.47 17.28 -9.64
N HIS A 157 -7.25 16.64 -10.51
CA HIS A 157 -6.69 15.97 -11.67
C HIS A 157 -6.42 17.00 -12.77
N GLY A 158 -5.14 17.28 -13.00
CA GLY A 158 -4.69 18.35 -13.89
C GLY A 158 -5.21 18.21 -15.31
N ARG A 159 -5.44 19.36 -15.97
CA ARG A 159 -5.90 19.43 -17.38
C ARG A 159 -7.23 18.70 -17.64
N THR A 160 -8.07 18.56 -16.61
CA THR A 160 -9.43 18.00 -16.72
C THR A 160 -10.49 18.99 -16.20
N LEU A 161 -11.76 18.57 -16.20
CA LEU A 161 -12.91 19.35 -15.70
C LEU A 161 -13.25 19.03 -14.24
N THR A 162 -12.37 18.35 -13.50
CA THR A 162 -12.60 18.05 -12.09
C THR A 162 -12.59 19.31 -11.25
N THR A 163 -13.55 19.45 -10.32
CA THR A 163 -13.57 20.59 -9.41
C THR A 163 -12.53 20.42 -8.30
N PRO A 164 -11.69 21.43 -7.99
CA PRO A 164 -10.59 21.29 -7.05
C PRO A 164 -11.03 21.27 -5.58
N VAL A 165 -10.17 20.75 -4.71
CA VAL A 165 -10.28 20.88 -3.24
C VAL A 165 -9.00 21.51 -2.67
N GLU A 166 -9.12 22.31 -1.61
CA GLU A 166 -7.95 22.91 -0.95
C GLU A 166 -7.04 21.84 -0.34
N LEU A 167 -5.71 21.97 -0.55
CA LEU A 167 -4.74 21.02 -0.01
C LEU A 167 -4.84 20.90 1.51
N ILE A 168 -4.96 22.03 2.21
CA ILE A 168 -5.02 22.05 3.68
C ILE A 168 -6.21 21.26 4.22
N LYS A 169 -7.32 21.20 3.48
CA LYS A 169 -8.49 20.40 3.86
C LYS A 169 -8.15 18.90 3.81
N CYS A 170 -7.51 18.45 2.73
CA CYS A 170 -7.04 17.07 2.61
C CYS A 170 -6.03 16.71 3.71
N LEU A 171 -5.05 17.59 3.98
CA LEU A 171 -4.02 17.33 5.00
C LEU A 171 -4.63 17.18 6.41
N LYS A 172 -5.58 18.04 6.77
CA LYS A 172 -6.32 17.97 8.06
C LYS A 172 -7.12 16.67 8.17
N SER A 173 -7.86 16.30 7.14
CA SER A 173 -8.63 15.05 7.12
C SER A 173 -7.74 13.81 7.19
N ILE A 174 -6.55 13.85 6.59
CA ILE A 174 -5.54 12.78 6.76
C ILE A 174 -5.05 12.75 8.21
N LYS A 175 -4.72 13.89 8.83
CA LYS A 175 -4.26 13.94 10.23
C LYS A 175 -5.26 13.27 11.18
N GLU A 176 -6.54 13.59 11.01
CA GLU A 176 -7.61 13.07 11.87
C GLU A 176 -7.86 11.56 11.72
N HIS A 177 -7.68 11.02 10.52
CA HIS A 177 -8.08 9.65 10.19
C HIS A 177 -6.94 8.70 9.85
N ALA A 178 -5.70 9.19 9.76
CA ALA A 178 -4.54 8.39 9.35
C ALA A 178 -4.44 7.08 10.12
N PHE A 179 -4.68 7.12 11.44
CA PHE A 179 -4.49 5.97 12.33
C PHE A 179 -5.78 5.40 12.92
N SER A 180 -6.96 5.75 12.37
CA SER A 180 -8.25 5.30 12.91
C SER A 180 -8.50 3.81 12.74
N ALA A 181 -7.94 3.20 11.68
CA ALA A 181 -8.09 1.78 11.37
C ALA A 181 -6.84 0.95 11.63
N SER A 182 -5.66 1.58 11.73
CA SER A 182 -4.37 0.90 11.85
C SER A 182 -3.33 1.83 12.46
N PRO A 183 -2.46 1.35 13.37
CA PRO A 183 -1.38 2.17 13.93
C PRO A 183 -0.17 2.32 12.98
N TYR A 184 -0.10 1.51 11.91
CA TYR A 184 1.03 1.51 10.98
C TYR A 184 1.04 2.74 10.08
N PRO A 185 2.22 3.13 9.54
CA PRO A 185 2.42 4.40 8.86
C PRO A 185 1.45 4.66 7.71
N VAL A 186 1.21 5.95 7.43
CA VAL A 186 0.53 6.40 6.21
C VAL A 186 1.52 7.12 5.30
N ILE A 187 1.56 6.73 4.04
CA ILE A 187 2.39 7.34 3.00
C ILE A 187 1.50 8.26 2.16
N ILE A 188 1.90 9.52 2.04
CA ILE A 188 1.28 10.48 1.12
C ILE A 188 2.16 10.59 -0.11
N THR A 189 1.64 10.16 -1.26
CA THR A 189 2.31 10.35 -2.54
C THR A 189 1.86 11.66 -3.16
N LEU A 190 2.79 12.59 -3.34
CA LEU A 190 2.49 13.88 -3.97
C LEU A 190 2.88 13.85 -5.45
N GLU A 191 1.93 14.13 -6.33
CA GLU A 191 2.22 14.50 -7.71
C GLU A 191 2.37 16.01 -7.80
N ASP A 192 3.62 16.46 -7.81
CA ASP A 192 3.99 17.87 -7.62
C ASP A 192 4.10 18.64 -8.94
N HIS A 193 3.20 19.62 -9.12
CA HIS A 193 3.16 20.56 -10.26
C HIS A 193 3.37 22.01 -9.81
N LEU A 194 4.03 22.22 -8.67
CA LEU A 194 4.16 23.54 -8.03
C LEU A 194 5.42 24.29 -8.46
N THR A 195 5.37 25.61 -8.30
CA THR A 195 6.56 26.47 -8.34
C THR A 195 7.35 26.34 -7.03
N PRO A 196 8.66 26.69 -7.00
CA PRO A 196 9.46 26.63 -5.78
C PRO A 196 8.86 27.38 -4.58
N ASP A 197 8.28 28.56 -4.80
CA ASP A 197 7.63 29.34 -3.71
C ASP A 197 6.42 28.60 -3.11
N LEU A 198 5.64 27.93 -3.96
CA LEU A 198 4.51 27.10 -3.51
C LEU A 198 4.98 25.80 -2.86
N GLN A 199 6.11 25.22 -3.28
CA GLN A 199 6.72 24.08 -2.58
C GLN A 199 7.14 24.44 -1.16
N VAL A 200 7.70 25.63 -0.95
CA VAL A 200 7.99 26.16 0.40
C VAL A 200 6.71 26.26 1.23
N LYS A 201 5.65 26.84 0.66
CA LYS A 201 4.33 26.95 1.32
C LYS A 201 3.77 25.57 1.67
N VAL A 202 3.87 24.58 0.78
CA VAL A 202 3.43 23.20 1.05
C VAL A 202 4.28 22.54 2.13
N ALA A 203 5.60 22.74 2.11
CA ALA A 203 6.47 22.22 3.16
C ALA A 203 6.06 22.74 4.54
N GLN A 204 5.76 24.03 4.63
CA GLN A 204 5.23 24.65 5.84
C GLN A 204 3.88 24.06 6.24
N MET A 205 2.91 23.98 5.31
CA MET A 205 1.59 23.39 5.57
C MET A 205 1.67 21.95 6.11
N ILE A 206 2.52 21.10 5.50
CA ILE A 206 2.72 19.70 5.92
C ILE A 206 3.36 19.65 7.31
N THR A 207 4.39 20.44 7.56
CA THR A 207 5.11 20.49 8.84
C THR A 207 4.20 20.96 9.96
N GLU A 208 3.46 22.05 9.77
CA GLU A 208 2.51 22.58 10.76
C GLU A 208 1.33 21.63 11.00
N THR A 209 0.84 20.98 9.94
CA THR A 209 -0.29 20.06 10.07
C THR A 209 0.11 18.81 10.85
N TYR A 210 1.21 18.16 10.50
CA TYR A 210 1.55 16.85 11.07
C TYR A 210 2.43 16.94 12.32
N GLY A 211 3.26 17.97 12.47
CA GLY A 211 4.17 18.11 13.62
C GLY A 211 4.94 16.81 13.86
N ASP A 212 4.87 16.29 15.09
CA ASP A 212 5.53 15.04 15.48
C ASP A 212 5.03 13.80 14.74
N MET A 213 3.86 13.83 14.09
CA MET A 213 3.42 12.71 13.26
C MET A 213 4.25 12.60 11.98
N LEU A 214 4.90 13.66 11.53
CA LEU A 214 5.70 13.65 10.30
C LEU A 214 7.01 12.88 10.51
N PHE A 215 7.27 11.91 9.66
CA PHE A 215 8.58 11.26 9.60
C PHE A 215 9.52 12.09 8.71
N LEU A 216 10.65 12.48 9.29
CA LEU A 216 11.74 13.16 8.60
C LEU A 216 12.93 12.20 8.53
N PRO A 217 13.48 11.91 7.33
CA PRO A 217 14.64 11.06 7.22
C PRO A 217 15.89 11.75 7.79
N GLU A 218 16.80 10.98 8.39
CA GLU A 218 18.07 11.50 8.95
C GLU A 218 19.06 11.95 7.86
N CYS A 219 18.93 11.41 6.65
CA CYS A 219 19.77 11.69 5.50
C CYS A 219 18.93 11.83 4.23
N GLU A 220 19.48 12.43 3.18
CA GLU A 220 18.75 12.63 1.92
C GLU A 220 18.34 11.32 1.25
N CYS A 221 19.06 10.21 1.47
CA CYS A 221 18.77 8.93 0.86
C CYS A 221 18.94 7.82 1.88
N LEU A 222 17.85 7.11 2.17
CA LEU A 222 17.89 5.96 3.05
C LEU A 222 18.65 4.81 2.39
N GLN A 223 19.50 4.12 3.16
CA GLN A 223 20.15 2.89 2.71
C GLN A 223 19.18 1.71 2.66
N GLU A 224 18.18 1.72 3.55
CA GLU A 224 17.11 0.73 3.64
C GLU A 224 15.86 1.42 4.21
N PHE A 225 14.67 0.95 3.86
CA PHE A 225 13.46 1.52 4.44
C PHE A 225 13.28 1.04 5.89
N PRO A 226 12.90 1.94 6.84
CA PRO A 226 12.51 1.51 8.18
C PRO A 226 11.30 0.57 8.13
N SER A 227 11.08 -0.18 9.20
CA SER A 227 9.96 -1.11 9.29
C SER A 227 8.62 -0.42 9.56
N PRO A 228 7.47 -1.06 9.21
CA PRO A 228 6.16 -0.58 9.67
C PRO A 228 6.09 -0.40 11.19
N GLU A 229 6.75 -1.27 11.97
CA GLU A 229 6.76 -1.20 13.43
C GLU A 229 7.45 0.07 13.96
N GLU A 230 8.63 0.41 13.43
CA GLU A 230 9.37 1.63 13.79
C GLU A 230 8.63 2.91 13.40
N LEU A 231 7.81 2.84 12.36
CA LEU A 231 7.09 3.97 11.77
C LEU A 231 5.63 4.07 12.25
N LYS A 232 5.26 3.36 13.32
CA LYS A 232 3.92 3.48 13.90
C LYS A 232 3.58 4.94 14.21
N TYR A 233 2.35 5.32 13.85
CA TYR A 233 1.81 6.66 13.99
C TYR A 233 2.57 7.75 13.23
N ARG A 234 3.35 7.38 12.21
CA ARG A 234 4.05 8.33 11.33
C ARG A 234 3.39 8.52 9.97
N ILE A 235 3.48 9.76 9.47
CA ILE A 235 3.13 10.19 8.12
C ILE A 235 4.42 10.35 7.32
N ILE A 236 4.46 9.78 6.12
CA ILE A 236 5.64 9.70 5.27
C ILE A 236 5.34 10.39 3.95
N ILE A 237 6.18 11.32 3.51
CA ILE A 237 6.03 11.97 2.20
C ILE A 237 6.84 11.23 1.15
N SER A 238 6.19 10.94 0.01
CA SER A 238 6.82 10.31 -1.15
C SER A 238 6.57 11.13 -2.42
N THR A 239 7.61 11.73 -2.98
CA THR A 239 7.51 12.49 -4.23
C THR A 239 8.86 12.52 -4.96
N LYS A 240 8.89 13.17 -6.13
CA LYS A 240 10.12 13.42 -6.87
C LYS A 240 10.88 14.56 -6.16
N PRO A 241 12.19 14.43 -5.94
CA PRO A 241 13.00 15.57 -5.48
C PRO A 241 12.86 16.76 -6.46
N PRO A 242 12.83 18.00 -5.96
CA PRO A 242 12.85 19.19 -6.81
C PRO A 242 14.03 19.17 -7.78
N LYS A 243 13.84 19.69 -9.00
CA LYS A 243 14.95 19.93 -9.92
C LYS A 243 15.80 21.07 -9.35
N GLU A 244 17.05 20.82 -9.01
CA GLU A 244 18.01 21.88 -8.68
C GLU A 244 18.27 22.70 -9.96
N TYR A 245 17.63 23.87 -10.07
CA TYR A 245 17.84 24.78 -11.19
C TYR A 245 19.09 25.63 -10.93
N LEU A 246 20.17 25.34 -11.66
CA LEU A 246 21.35 26.21 -11.75
C LEU A 246 20.96 27.58 -12.34
N LYS A 247 20.81 28.60 -11.48
CA LYS A 247 20.79 29.99 -11.94
C LYS A 247 22.21 30.52 -12.04
N ALA A 248 22.87 30.25 -13.16
CA ALA A 248 24.03 31.02 -13.60
C ALA A 248 23.96 31.27 -15.11
N LYS A 249 23.39 32.41 -15.50
CA LYS A 249 23.93 33.38 -16.47
C LYS A 249 22.85 34.34 -16.96
N SER A 250 22.75 35.48 -16.28
CA SER A 250 22.43 36.73 -16.96
C SER A 250 23.72 37.42 -17.37
N LYS A 251 24.10 37.29 -18.64
CA LYS A 251 24.50 38.39 -19.55
C LYS A 251 25.19 37.85 -20.82
N ASP A 252 24.68 38.34 -21.94
CA ASP A 252 25.22 38.35 -23.30
C ASP A 252 25.38 37.00 -24.03
N THR A 253 24.44 36.66 -24.92
CA THR A 253 24.50 37.00 -26.36
C THR A 253 23.20 36.54 -27.07
N ARG A 254 22.81 37.30 -28.09
CA ARG A 254 21.55 37.30 -28.85
C ARG A 254 21.16 35.97 -29.53
N ASN A 255 19.83 35.83 -29.67
CA ASN A 255 19.08 35.04 -30.66
C ASN A 255 19.29 33.52 -30.72
N ASN A 256 18.38 32.77 -30.10
CA ASN A 256 17.47 31.93 -30.87
C ASN A 256 16.17 31.68 -30.09
N SER A 257 15.04 32.05 -30.68
CA SER A 257 13.70 31.77 -30.15
C SER A 257 13.33 30.32 -30.42
N MET A 258 13.34 29.47 -29.40
CA MET A 258 12.55 28.24 -29.38
C MET A 258 11.86 28.16 -28.02
N LYS A 259 10.54 28.34 -28.06
CA LYS A 259 9.65 28.06 -26.93
C LYS A 259 9.77 26.56 -26.63
N GLU A 260 10.29 26.20 -25.46
CA GLU A 260 9.97 24.91 -24.86
C GLU A 260 8.48 24.91 -24.51
N SER A 261 7.73 24.06 -25.21
CA SER A 261 6.33 23.78 -24.94
C SER A 261 6.30 22.74 -23.82
N ASP A 262 5.90 23.14 -22.61
CA ASP A 262 5.55 22.22 -21.52
C ASP A 262 4.23 21.49 -21.84
N GLU A 263 4.31 20.57 -22.78
CA GLU A 263 3.25 19.65 -23.16
C GLU A 263 3.23 18.42 -22.23
N ASP A 264 2.76 18.57 -20.98
CA ASP A 264 2.16 17.44 -20.23
C ASP A 264 0.77 17.11 -20.82
N GLU A 265 0.73 16.82 -22.12
CA GLU A 265 -0.47 16.50 -22.85
C GLU A 265 -0.84 15.03 -22.58
N TRP A 266 -1.97 14.86 -21.90
CA TRP A 266 -2.84 13.69 -21.91
C TRP A 266 -2.31 12.48 -22.69
N GLY A 267 -1.70 11.52 -21.98
CA GLY A 267 -1.43 10.20 -22.53
C GLY A 267 -0.26 10.09 -23.51
N LYS A 268 0.70 11.02 -23.54
CA LYS A 268 2.05 10.64 -24.01
C LYS A 268 2.69 9.73 -22.96
N GLU A 269 2.70 8.43 -23.26
CA GLU A 269 3.57 7.45 -22.61
C GLU A 269 4.99 8.03 -22.53
N PRO A 270 5.77 7.77 -21.45
CA PRO A 270 7.18 8.12 -21.47
C PRO A 270 7.78 7.56 -22.76
N ALA A 271 8.41 8.43 -23.55
CA ALA A 271 8.98 8.10 -24.83
C ALA A 271 9.78 6.79 -24.70
N GLU A 272 9.27 5.77 -25.40
CA GLU A 272 9.94 4.53 -25.76
C GLU A 272 10.79 3.86 -24.66
N LEU A 273 10.11 3.14 -23.76
CA LEU A 273 10.65 1.87 -23.25
C LEU A 273 10.41 0.79 -24.32
N THR A 274 10.98 0.98 -25.51
CA THR A 274 11.08 -0.08 -26.52
C THR A 274 12.20 -1.03 -26.09
N ALA A 275 11.95 -2.33 -26.24
CA ALA A 275 12.99 -3.33 -26.06
C ALA A 275 14.04 -3.14 -27.16
N ASP A 276 15.27 -2.92 -26.74
CA ASP A 276 16.51 -2.95 -27.52
C ASP A 276 16.56 -2.04 -28.77
N GLN A 277 17.09 -0.82 -28.58
CA GLN A 277 17.87 -0.14 -29.62
C GLN A 277 19.20 0.33 -29.01
N GLU A 278 20.29 -0.18 -29.60
CA GLU A 278 21.64 0.37 -29.48
C GLU A 278 21.65 1.76 -30.12
N ASP A 279 22.05 2.81 -29.41
CA ASP A 279 23.31 3.52 -29.67
C ASP A 279 23.51 4.84 -28.89
N ASP A 280 24.80 5.18 -28.82
CA ASP A 280 25.46 6.48 -28.63
C ASP A 280 25.58 7.13 -27.25
N GLN A 281 26.79 6.96 -26.71
CA GLN A 281 27.37 7.62 -25.55
C GLN A 281 27.42 9.15 -25.72
N LYS A 282 26.92 9.88 -24.71
CA LYS A 282 27.51 11.16 -24.29
C LYS A 282 27.73 11.14 -22.78
N SER A 283 29.01 11.12 -22.42
CA SER A 283 29.50 11.31 -21.06
C SER A 283 29.30 12.76 -20.64
N ASP A 284 28.50 13.01 -19.61
CA ASP A 284 28.64 14.24 -18.83
C ASP A 284 29.48 13.90 -17.59
N SER A 285 30.65 14.54 -17.51
CA SER A 285 31.57 14.45 -16.40
C SER A 285 31.00 15.19 -15.19
N ASP A 286 30.90 14.48 -14.07
CA ASP A 286 30.65 15.08 -12.76
C ASP A 286 31.68 16.19 -12.49
N SER A 287 31.18 17.40 -12.24
CA SER A 287 31.96 18.48 -11.65
C SER A 287 31.26 18.90 -10.37
N GLU A 288 31.93 18.64 -9.25
CA GLU A 288 31.55 19.06 -7.91
C GLU A 288 31.66 20.59 -7.74
N ASP A 289 30.81 21.10 -6.86
CA ASP A 289 30.85 22.39 -6.13
C ASP A 289 30.52 23.71 -6.84
N ASN A 290 29.35 24.29 -6.48
CA ASN A 290 29.29 25.34 -5.44
C ASN A 290 27.85 25.73 -5.10
N GLU A 291 27.58 25.74 -3.79
CA GLU A 291 26.31 26.05 -3.16
C GLU A 291 25.96 27.55 -3.20
N GLU A 292 24.78 27.89 -3.72
CA GLU A 292 24.01 29.04 -3.21
C GLU A 292 22.60 28.55 -2.86
N HIS A 293 22.45 28.12 -1.61
CA HIS A 293 21.20 27.65 -1.04
C HIS A 293 20.19 28.79 -0.92
N GLN A 294 19.00 28.65 -1.52
CA GLN A 294 17.81 29.23 -0.90
C GLN A 294 17.41 28.29 0.26
N PRO A 295 17.58 28.70 1.53
CA PRO A 295 17.41 27.81 2.68
C PRO A 295 15.99 27.24 2.81
N GLU A 296 14.98 27.89 2.23
CA GLU A 296 13.58 27.48 2.39
C GLU A 296 13.13 26.43 1.36
N ALA A 297 13.60 26.48 0.10
CA ALA A 297 13.31 25.44 -0.90
C ALA A 297 13.93 24.08 -0.51
N SER A 298 15.02 24.12 0.27
CA SER A 298 15.64 22.94 0.88
C SER A 298 14.69 22.23 1.86
N ASN A 299 13.79 22.95 2.55
CA ASN A 299 12.88 22.35 3.52
C ASN A 299 11.90 21.36 2.88
N TYR A 300 11.42 21.63 1.66
CA TYR A 300 10.54 20.70 0.95
C TYR A 300 11.26 19.38 0.62
N LYS A 301 12.52 19.44 0.15
CA LYS A 301 13.36 18.26 -0.12
C LYS A 301 13.56 17.42 1.15
N ARG A 302 13.77 18.06 2.30
CA ARG A 302 13.96 17.39 3.61
C ARG A 302 12.72 16.63 4.10
N LEU A 303 11.52 16.93 3.60
CA LEU A 303 10.31 16.18 3.97
C LEU A 303 10.23 14.83 3.24
N ILE A 304 10.95 14.66 2.13
CA ILE A 304 10.76 13.52 1.24
C ILE A 304 11.53 12.31 1.79
N ALA A 305 10.80 11.39 2.43
CA ALA A 305 11.37 10.15 2.96
C ALA A 305 11.49 9.03 1.90
N ILE A 306 10.61 9.03 0.89
CA ILE A 306 10.62 8.03 -0.19
C ILE A 306 10.75 8.74 -1.53
N HIS A 307 11.98 8.79 -2.05
CA HIS A 307 12.30 9.43 -3.32
C HIS A 307 11.72 8.66 -4.52
N ALA A 308 10.88 9.32 -5.29
CA ALA A 308 10.41 8.81 -6.57
C ALA A 308 11.49 9.03 -7.64
N GLY A 309 12.09 7.95 -8.13
CA GLY A 309 13.05 7.98 -9.23
C GLY A 309 12.37 8.21 -10.57
N LYS A 310 13.03 8.97 -11.46
CA LYS A 310 12.75 8.90 -12.89
C LYS A 310 13.65 7.82 -13.51
N PRO A 311 13.11 6.89 -14.32
CA PRO A 311 13.95 6.09 -15.19
C PRO A 311 14.78 7.04 -16.06
N LYS A 312 16.10 6.98 -15.97
CA LYS A 312 17.00 7.45 -17.02
C LYS A 312 17.47 6.22 -17.78
N GLY A 313 17.31 6.20 -19.09
CA GLY A 313 17.61 5.04 -19.93
C GLY A 313 16.49 3.98 -19.97
N GLY A 314 16.82 2.81 -20.51
CA GLY A 314 15.89 1.70 -20.69
C GLY A 314 15.43 1.05 -19.37
N LEU A 315 14.46 0.14 -19.48
CA LEU A 315 13.82 -0.52 -18.33
C LEU A 315 14.82 -1.24 -17.41
N LYS A 316 15.87 -1.82 -17.98
CA LYS A 316 16.93 -2.50 -17.23
C LYS A 316 17.68 -1.56 -16.28
N GLU A 317 17.98 -0.33 -16.72
CA GLU A 317 18.64 0.67 -15.87
C GLU A 317 17.67 1.22 -14.81
N ALA A 318 16.39 1.35 -15.17
CA ALA A 318 15.33 1.72 -14.24
C ALA A 318 15.16 0.71 -13.09
N LEU A 319 15.31 -0.58 -13.38
CA LEU A 319 15.19 -1.69 -12.43
C LEU A 319 16.50 -2.04 -11.72
N LYS A 320 17.59 -1.32 -11.99
CA LYS A 320 18.86 -1.50 -11.30
C LYS A 320 18.73 -1.22 -9.81
N VAL A 321 19.36 -2.07 -9.01
CA VAL A 321 19.39 -1.97 -7.55
C VAL A 321 20.71 -1.35 -7.12
N GLU A 322 20.63 -0.20 -6.45
CA GLU A 322 21.75 0.43 -5.73
C GLU A 322 21.77 -0.09 -4.29
N LEU A 323 22.95 -0.42 -3.75
CA LEU A 323 23.10 -1.08 -2.44
C LEU A 323 23.12 -0.12 -1.26
N ASP A 324 23.41 1.14 -1.52
CA ASP A 324 23.54 2.24 -0.57
C ASP A 324 22.34 3.19 -0.60
N LYS A 325 21.39 2.96 -1.52
CA LYS A 325 20.22 3.81 -1.69
C LYS A 325 18.96 3.02 -2.03
N VAL A 326 17.86 3.35 -1.37
CA VAL A 326 16.53 2.88 -1.77
C VAL A 326 15.73 3.98 -2.46
N ARG A 327 14.89 3.58 -3.41
CA ARG A 327 14.03 4.48 -4.18
C ARG A 327 12.67 3.86 -4.46
N ARG A 328 11.75 4.70 -4.94
CA ARG A 328 10.48 4.26 -5.51
C ARG A 328 10.49 4.43 -7.03
N LEU A 329 10.09 3.40 -7.77
CA LEU A 329 9.75 3.50 -9.19
C LEU A 329 8.22 3.45 -9.36
N SER A 330 7.67 4.22 -10.30
CA SER A 330 6.25 4.17 -10.65
C SER A 330 6.09 3.72 -12.09
N LEU A 331 5.25 2.71 -12.34
CA LEU A 331 4.92 2.20 -13.67
C LEU A 331 3.40 2.19 -13.89
N SER A 332 2.95 2.48 -15.10
CA SER A 332 1.57 2.21 -15.47
C SER A 332 1.31 0.70 -15.51
N GLU A 333 0.05 0.28 -15.41
CA GLU A 333 -0.31 -1.14 -15.56
C GLU A 333 0.23 -1.77 -16.87
N GLN A 334 0.26 -1.00 -17.96
CA GLN A 334 0.74 -1.47 -19.27
C GLN A 334 2.27 -1.57 -19.30
N SER A 335 2.96 -0.61 -18.69
CA SER A 335 4.41 -0.64 -18.55
C SER A 335 4.84 -1.81 -17.68
N LEU A 336 4.07 -2.15 -16.64
CA LEU A 336 4.30 -3.33 -15.82
C LEU A 336 4.13 -4.61 -16.64
N GLU A 337 3.04 -4.76 -17.41
CA GLU A 337 2.83 -5.94 -18.26
C GLU A 337 4.05 -6.19 -19.16
N LYS A 338 4.49 -5.16 -19.91
CA LYS A 338 5.71 -5.22 -20.74
C LYS A 338 6.97 -5.58 -19.94
N ALA A 339 7.12 -4.98 -18.75
CA ALA A 339 8.28 -5.21 -17.90
C ALA A 339 8.33 -6.66 -17.37
N THR A 340 7.20 -7.22 -16.98
CA THR A 340 7.12 -8.59 -16.47
C THR A 340 7.29 -9.64 -17.57
N GLU A 341 6.98 -9.29 -18.81
CA GLU A 341 7.21 -10.16 -19.95
C GLU A 341 8.70 -10.31 -20.28
N THR A 342 9.45 -9.21 -20.22
CA THR A 342 10.83 -9.13 -20.70
C THR A 342 11.88 -9.16 -19.59
N HIS A 343 11.55 -8.67 -18.40
CA HIS A 343 12.48 -8.42 -17.28
C HIS A 343 11.90 -8.89 -15.92
N GLY A 344 11.06 -9.94 -15.90
CA GLY A 344 10.33 -10.36 -14.70
C GLY A 344 11.19 -10.59 -13.46
N THR A 345 12.33 -11.26 -13.59
CA THR A 345 13.27 -11.48 -12.48
C THR A 345 13.96 -10.20 -12.01
N ASP A 346 14.21 -9.24 -12.90
CA ASP A 346 14.73 -7.92 -12.54
C ASP A 346 13.69 -7.10 -11.77
N VAL A 347 12.40 -7.23 -12.12
CA VAL A 347 11.30 -6.62 -11.35
C VAL A 347 11.25 -7.21 -9.93
N VAL A 348 11.34 -8.53 -9.78
CA VAL A 348 11.38 -9.17 -8.45
C VAL A 348 12.61 -8.70 -7.68
N ARG A 349 13.80 -8.68 -8.30
CA ARG A 349 15.03 -8.22 -7.65
C ARG A 349 14.92 -6.76 -7.21
N PHE A 350 14.34 -5.90 -8.03
CA PHE A 350 14.11 -4.50 -7.68
C PHE A 350 13.23 -4.38 -6.44
N THR A 351 12.12 -5.13 -6.37
CA THR A 351 11.14 -5.04 -5.27
C THR A 351 11.62 -5.66 -3.95
N GLN A 352 12.73 -6.41 -3.92
CA GLN A 352 13.31 -6.88 -2.65
C GLN A 352 13.77 -5.70 -1.79
N ARG A 353 14.40 -4.69 -2.40
CA ARG A 353 15.00 -3.54 -1.69
C ARG A 353 14.24 -2.24 -1.90
N ASN A 354 13.70 -2.04 -3.10
CA ASN A 354 13.04 -0.81 -3.53
C ASN A 354 11.51 -0.95 -3.52
N VAL A 355 10.81 0.17 -3.60
CA VAL A 355 9.35 0.18 -3.73
C VAL A 355 8.95 0.35 -5.20
N LEU A 356 8.08 -0.52 -5.67
CA LEU A 356 7.44 -0.39 -6.98
C LEU A 356 5.97 -0.01 -6.80
N ARG A 357 5.59 1.13 -7.39
CA ARG A 357 4.22 1.62 -7.47
C ARG A 357 3.64 1.37 -8.86
N ILE A 358 2.46 0.77 -8.91
CA ILE A 358 1.71 0.51 -10.13
C ILE A 358 0.45 1.34 -10.11
N TYR A 359 0.13 2.02 -11.21
CA TYR A 359 -1.07 2.85 -11.30
C TYR A 359 -1.91 2.55 -12.55
N PRO A 360 -3.23 2.77 -12.50
CA PRO A 360 -4.12 2.57 -13.64
C PRO A 360 -3.72 3.46 -14.83
N LYS A 361 -3.85 2.94 -16.06
CA LYS A 361 -3.60 3.72 -17.27
C LYS A 361 -4.63 4.84 -17.44
N GLY A 362 -4.21 5.92 -18.09
CA GLY A 362 -5.05 7.11 -18.31
C GLY A 362 -6.36 6.83 -19.04
N THR A 363 -6.42 5.82 -19.92
CA THR A 363 -7.65 5.44 -20.66
C THR A 363 -8.77 4.88 -19.80
N ARG A 364 -8.54 4.66 -18.50
CA ARG A 364 -9.57 4.24 -17.52
C ARG A 364 -10.37 5.43 -16.97
N PHE A 365 -10.97 6.22 -17.85
CA PHE A 365 -11.68 7.46 -17.50
C PHE A 365 -12.84 7.24 -16.51
N ASN A 366 -13.45 6.05 -16.53
CA ASN A 366 -14.51 5.65 -15.61
C ASN A 366 -14.02 5.17 -14.24
N SER A 367 -12.73 5.36 -13.92
CA SER A 367 -12.12 4.90 -12.67
C SER A 367 -12.20 3.38 -12.45
N SER A 368 -12.22 2.60 -13.54
CA SER A 368 -12.05 1.14 -13.47
C SER A 368 -10.66 0.76 -12.96
N ASN A 369 -10.51 -0.50 -12.54
CA ASN A 369 -9.25 -1.03 -11.99
C ASN A 369 -8.72 -2.22 -12.80
N TYR A 370 -7.40 -2.39 -12.79
CA TYR A 370 -6.68 -3.48 -13.43
C TYR A 370 -6.57 -4.72 -12.52
N LYS A 371 -6.12 -5.86 -13.03
CA LYS A 371 -5.94 -7.07 -12.19
C LYS A 371 -4.68 -6.89 -11.33
N PRO A 372 -4.76 -6.99 -9.99
CA PRO A 372 -3.61 -6.68 -9.12
C PRO A 372 -2.55 -7.80 -9.09
N ILE A 373 -2.93 -9.01 -9.50
CA ILE A 373 -2.13 -10.23 -9.36
C ILE A 373 -0.75 -10.11 -10.02
N ILE A 374 -0.67 -9.51 -11.22
CA ILE A 374 0.60 -9.37 -11.93
C ILE A 374 1.63 -8.53 -11.14
N GLY A 375 1.17 -7.48 -10.45
CA GLY A 375 2.02 -6.68 -9.57
C GLY A 375 2.48 -7.46 -8.35
N TRP A 376 1.56 -8.10 -7.62
CA TRP A 376 1.90 -8.86 -6.42
C TRP A 376 2.78 -10.08 -6.69
N MET A 377 2.57 -10.78 -7.81
CA MET A 377 3.43 -11.89 -8.23
C MET A 377 4.89 -11.48 -8.45
N HIS A 378 5.13 -10.22 -8.80
CA HIS A 378 6.47 -9.66 -8.98
C HIS A 378 6.95 -8.82 -7.78
N GLY A 379 6.24 -8.91 -6.65
CA GLY A 379 6.62 -8.25 -5.40
C GLY A 379 6.32 -6.75 -5.31
N ALA A 380 5.55 -6.18 -6.25
CA ALA A 380 5.20 -4.76 -6.23
C ALA A 380 4.37 -4.41 -4.98
N GLN A 381 4.84 -3.44 -4.21
CA GLN A 381 4.29 -3.10 -2.89
C GLN A 381 3.07 -2.19 -3.01
N MET A 382 3.13 -1.19 -3.90
CA MET A 382 2.11 -0.16 -4.04
C MET A 382 1.28 -0.39 -5.31
N VAL A 383 0.38 -1.36 -5.27
CA VAL A 383 -0.56 -1.63 -6.37
C VAL A 383 -1.77 -0.70 -6.21
N ALA A 384 -1.72 0.49 -6.83
CA ALA A 384 -2.64 1.59 -6.61
C ALA A 384 -3.98 1.40 -7.34
N PHE A 385 -5.09 1.63 -6.62
CA PHE A 385 -6.46 1.41 -7.12
C PHE A 385 -7.34 2.64 -6.93
N ASN A 386 -8.23 2.88 -7.89
CA ASN A 386 -9.33 3.83 -7.78
C ASN A 386 -10.36 3.30 -6.75
N MET A 387 -10.34 3.85 -5.53
CA MET A 387 -11.18 3.40 -4.41
C MET A 387 -12.66 3.76 -4.56
N GLN A 388 -12.94 4.79 -5.34
CA GLN A 388 -14.27 5.25 -5.74
C GLN A 388 -14.89 4.40 -6.87
N GLY A 389 -14.09 3.52 -7.50
CA GLY A 389 -14.55 2.60 -8.53
C GLY A 389 -15.34 1.41 -7.96
N TYR A 390 -15.59 0.42 -8.82
CA TYR A 390 -16.26 -0.83 -8.45
C TYR A 390 -15.71 -2.01 -9.27
N GLY A 391 -16.12 -3.23 -8.88
CA GLY A 391 -15.89 -4.44 -9.65
C GLY A 391 -14.89 -5.41 -9.01
N ARG A 392 -14.72 -6.56 -9.69
CA ARG A 392 -14.02 -7.74 -9.15
C ARG A 392 -12.60 -7.46 -8.70
N ALA A 393 -11.84 -6.65 -9.45
CA ALA A 393 -10.46 -6.33 -9.09
C ALA A 393 -10.38 -5.59 -7.76
N LEU A 394 -11.29 -4.63 -7.55
CA LEU A 394 -11.36 -3.85 -6.31
C LEU A 394 -11.77 -4.73 -5.12
N TRP A 395 -12.71 -5.66 -5.31
CA TRP A 395 -13.06 -6.66 -4.28
C TRP A 395 -11.88 -7.56 -3.92
N LEU A 396 -11.09 -7.99 -4.90
CA LEU A 396 -9.90 -8.82 -4.67
C LEU A 396 -8.87 -8.08 -3.81
N MET A 397 -8.67 -6.79 -4.09
CA MET A 397 -7.81 -5.93 -3.29
C MET A 397 -8.34 -5.75 -1.87
N HIS A 398 -9.64 -5.52 -1.69
CA HIS A 398 -10.24 -5.45 -0.35
C HIS A 398 -10.08 -6.77 0.42
N GLY A 399 -10.27 -7.90 -0.24
CA GLY A 399 -10.06 -9.23 0.34
C GLY A 399 -8.62 -9.42 0.79
N MET A 400 -7.64 -9.13 -0.08
CA MET A 400 -6.21 -9.23 0.22
C MET A 400 -5.84 -8.47 1.51
N PHE A 401 -6.30 -7.23 1.64
CA PHE A 401 -5.97 -6.37 2.77
C PHE A 401 -6.88 -6.51 4.00
N ARG A 402 -7.86 -7.43 3.99
CA ARG A 402 -8.47 -7.93 5.25
C ARG A 402 -7.53 -8.87 6.00
N SER A 403 -6.50 -9.39 5.33
CA SER A 403 -5.45 -10.20 5.96
C SER A 403 -4.67 -9.40 7.00
N ASN A 404 -3.93 -10.11 7.86
CA ASN A 404 -3.05 -9.52 8.87
C ASN A 404 -3.75 -8.47 9.76
N GLY A 405 -4.97 -8.79 10.22
CA GLY A 405 -5.77 -7.91 11.06
C GLY A 405 -6.29 -6.65 10.37
N GLY A 406 -6.39 -6.65 9.04
CA GLY A 406 -6.90 -5.49 8.30
C GLY A 406 -5.98 -4.27 8.36
N CYS A 407 -4.72 -4.43 8.78
CA CYS A 407 -3.87 -3.31 9.15
C CYS A 407 -3.29 -2.52 7.96
N GLY A 408 -3.56 -2.97 6.73
CA GLY A 408 -3.13 -2.33 5.49
C GLY A 408 -1.72 -2.69 5.02
N TYR A 409 -1.03 -3.56 5.76
CA TYR A 409 0.28 -4.13 5.41
C TYR A 409 0.22 -5.65 5.45
N VAL A 410 0.68 -6.29 4.38
CA VAL A 410 0.77 -7.76 4.29
C VAL A 410 2.18 -8.13 3.86
N LYS A 411 2.92 -8.85 4.71
CA LYS A 411 4.28 -9.30 4.45
C LYS A 411 4.29 -10.16 3.19
N LYS A 412 5.27 -9.91 2.32
CA LYS A 412 5.49 -10.72 1.11
C LYS A 412 5.94 -12.14 1.50
N PRO A 413 5.70 -13.13 0.65
CA PRO A 413 6.33 -14.45 0.79
C PRO A 413 7.86 -14.36 0.75
N ASP A 414 8.55 -15.23 1.49
CA ASP A 414 10.01 -15.23 1.62
C ASP A 414 10.76 -15.28 0.28
N PHE A 415 10.21 -15.98 -0.73
CA PHE A 415 10.81 -16.07 -2.05
C PHE A 415 10.74 -14.76 -2.87
N LEU A 416 9.93 -13.78 -2.47
CA LEU A 416 9.89 -12.43 -3.04
C LEU A 416 10.71 -11.40 -2.23
N MET A 417 11.35 -11.83 -1.15
CA MET A 417 12.17 -10.98 -0.28
C MET A 417 13.64 -11.40 -0.30
N ASN A 418 13.90 -12.71 -0.36
CA ASN A 418 15.24 -13.26 -0.23
C ASN A 418 15.87 -13.58 -1.59
N VAL A 419 17.17 -13.35 -1.70
CA VAL A 419 17.99 -13.88 -2.79
C VAL A 419 18.48 -15.26 -2.36
N SER A 420 18.29 -16.27 -3.21
CA SER A 420 18.75 -17.63 -2.90
C SER A 420 20.29 -17.72 -2.94
N PRO A 421 20.89 -18.71 -2.26
CA PRO A 421 22.33 -18.98 -2.38
C PRO A 421 22.72 -19.14 -3.86
N GLY A 422 23.61 -18.28 -4.36
CA GLY A 422 24.00 -18.22 -5.78
C GLY A 422 23.37 -17.07 -6.58
N GLY A 423 22.67 -16.14 -5.94
CA GLY A 423 22.20 -14.91 -6.60
C GLY A 423 20.93 -15.08 -7.43
N LYS A 424 20.32 -16.28 -7.43
CA LYS A 424 19.06 -16.54 -8.15
C LYS A 424 17.89 -15.91 -7.41
N VAL A 425 17.03 -15.26 -8.17
CA VAL A 425 15.79 -14.63 -7.72
C VAL A 425 14.62 -15.47 -8.25
N PHE A 426 13.50 -15.48 -7.54
CA PHE A 426 12.28 -16.14 -8.00
C PHE A 426 11.88 -15.66 -9.39
N ASP A 427 11.63 -16.59 -10.31
CA ASP A 427 11.06 -16.32 -11.62
C ASP A 427 9.57 -16.70 -11.63
N PRO A 428 8.65 -15.72 -11.71
CA PRO A 428 7.22 -16.00 -11.74
C PRO A 428 6.73 -16.84 -12.93
N LYS A 429 7.57 -17.03 -13.97
CA LYS A 429 7.27 -17.86 -15.13
C LYS A 429 7.82 -19.29 -15.01
N GLU A 430 8.64 -19.59 -14.01
CA GLU A 430 9.20 -20.92 -13.82
C GLU A 430 8.10 -21.92 -13.44
N GLU A 431 8.01 -23.03 -14.17
CA GLU A 431 7.11 -24.13 -13.83
C GLU A 431 7.66 -24.88 -12.61
N LEU A 432 7.10 -24.59 -11.45
CA LEU A 432 7.46 -25.31 -10.23
C LEU A 432 6.63 -26.61 -10.08
N PRO A 433 7.25 -27.70 -9.60
CA PRO A 433 6.52 -28.94 -9.36
C PRO A 433 5.44 -28.71 -8.29
N ILE A 434 4.21 -29.12 -8.59
CA ILE A 434 3.08 -29.02 -7.66
C ILE A 434 3.37 -29.93 -6.46
N LYS A 435 3.63 -29.33 -5.30
CA LYS A 435 3.60 -30.07 -4.03
C LYS A 435 2.15 -30.43 -3.73
N LYS A 436 1.83 -31.72 -3.79
CA LYS A 436 0.59 -32.22 -3.18
C LYS A 436 0.74 -32.03 -1.67
N LEU A 437 -0.04 -31.11 -1.11
CA LEU A 437 -0.16 -30.88 0.32
C LEU A 437 -0.82 -32.08 1.00
#